data_AF-X1VQY2-F1
#
_entry.id   AF-X1VQY2-F1
#
_cell.length_a   1.000
_cell.length_b   1.000
_cell.length_c   1.000
_cell.angle_alpha   90.00
_cell.angle_beta   90.00
_cell.angle_gamma   90.00
#
_symmetry.space_group_name_H-M   'P 1'
#
loop_
_entity.id
_entity.type
_entity.pdbx_description
1 polymer ?
#
loop_
_entity_poly.entity_id
_entity_poly.type
_entity_poly.pdbx_seq_one_letter_code
_entity_poly.pdbx_strand_id
1 'polypeptide(L)'
;MKKKGIFIKHQKEAALKCMEKNPNQLKEMSKKAHEMYPLALLALESLRRNYPFEFMGCLFDSDSERRLCEIFIRSKLMEKPIEGKNVHFRINKNHVDFFIQNSIFVEFHPPINYGRSKGETVKSYYEERRRILDGNGFENYPLIVIDRLRNIEPEIKKIKELISFN
;
A
#
# COMPACT_ATOMS: atom_id res chain seq x y z
N MET A 1 16.42 -46.04 15.59
CA MET A 1 15.74 -45.17 16.59
C MET A 1 15.57 -43.77 16.01
N LYS A 2 14.35 -43.32 15.68
CA LYS A 2 14.10 -41.96 15.16
C LYS A 2 14.18 -40.96 16.32
N LYS A 3 15.11 -40.01 16.25
CA LYS A 3 15.28 -38.97 17.28
C LYS A 3 14.00 -38.12 17.36
N LYS A 4 13.41 -37.98 18.56
CA LYS A 4 12.29 -37.07 18.82
C LYS A 4 12.82 -35.64 18.82
N GLY A 5 12.72 -34.98 17.68
CA GLY A 5 12.89 -33.54 17.52
C GLY A 5 11.76 -33.03 16.65
N ILE A 6 11.14 -31.91 17.04
CA ILE A 6 10.12 -31.23 16.24
C ILE A 6 10.79 -30.93 14.89
N PHE A 7 10.16 -31.28 13.78
CA PHE A 7 10.68 -31.17 12.41
C PHE A 7 11.50 -29.88 12.15
N ILE A 8 11.04 -28.77 12.71
CA ILE A 8 11.67 -27.44 12.67
C ILE A 8 13.10 -27.42 13.26
N LYS A 9 13.33 -28.11 14.40
CA LYS A 9 14.64 -28.15 15.05
C LYS A 9 15.67 -28.91 14.21
N HIS A 10 15.26 -30.02 13.60
CA HIS A 10 16.14 -30.79 12.71
C HIS A 10 16.46 -30.04 11.41
N GLN A 11 15.50 -29.29 10.85
CA GLN A 11 15.77 -28.43 9.71
C GLN A 11 16.76 -27.30 10.05
N LYS A 12 16.60 -26.67 11.21
CA LYS A 12 17.52 -25.62 11.67
C LYS A 12 18.94 -26.13 11.86
N GLU A 13 19.12 -27.28 12.50
CA GLU A 13 20.43 -27.90 12.71
C GLU A 13 21.09 -28.37 11.40
N ALA A 14 20.31 -28.88 10.45
CA ALA A 14 20.81 -29.26 9.13
C ALA A 14 21.24 -28.04 8.29
N ALA A 15 20.48 -26.95 8.36
CA ALA A 15 20.80 -25.69 7.68
C ALA A 15 22.11 -25.09 8.21
N LEU A 16 22.27 -25.04 9.55
CA LEU A 16 23.49 -24.54 10.18
C LEU A 16 24.72 -25.37 9.80
N LYS A 17 24.62 -26.70 9.78
CA LYS A 17 25.72 -27.59 9.34
C LYS A 17 26.06 -27.44 7.86
N CYS A 18 25.10 -27.11 7.00
CA CYS A 18 25.38 -26.80 5.59
C CYS A 18 26.12 -25.46 5.47
N MET A 19 25.73 -24.45 6.26
CA MET A 19 26.38 -23.14 6.28
C MET A 19 27.82 -23.19 6.82
N GLU A 20 28.12 -24.08 7.78
CA GLU A 20 29.49 -24.27 8.28
C GLU A 20 30.44 -24.84 7.22
N LYS A 21 29.95 -25.73 6.34
CA LYS A 21 30.77 -26.37 5.29
C LYS A 21 30.94 -25.50 4.05
N ASN A 22 29.99 -24.62 3.78
CA ASN A 22 30.06 -23.70 2.65
C ASN A 22 29.38 -22.36 3.01
N PRO A 23 30.14 -21.39 3.57
CA PRO A 23 29.56 -20.18 4.15
C PRO A 23 28.88 -19.27 3.12
N ASN A 24 29.22 -19.41 1.84
CA ASN A 24 28.64 -18.63 0.75
C ASN A 24 27.42 -19.30 0.11
N GLN A 25 27.07 -20.54 0.50
CA GLN A 25 26.01 -21.32 -0.13
C GLN A 25 24.65 -20.62 -0.11
N LEU A 26 24.27 -19.95 1.00
CA LEU A 26 23.02 -19.21 1.07
C LEU A 26 23.00 -18.00 0.12
N LYS A 27 24.15 -17.30 -0.01
CA LYS A 27 24.28 -16.13 -0.88
C LYS A 27 24.22 -16.55 -2.35
N GLU A 28 24.86 -17.67 -2.69
CA GLU A 28 24.82 -18.26 -4.03
C GLU A 28 23.45 -18.82 -4.37
N MET A 29 22.78 -19.51 -3.44
CA MET A 29 21.40 -19.97 -3.62
C MET A 29 20.44 -18.80 -3.79
N SER A 30 20.61 -17.70 -3.04
CA SER A 30 19.81 -16.48 -3.19
C SER A 30 20.03 -15.81 -4.55
N LYS A 31 21.29 -15.73 -5.00
CA LYS A 31 21.63 -15.20 -6.32
C LYS A 31 21.05 -16.08 -7.44
N LYS A 32 21.23 -17.39 -7.33
CA LYS A 32 20.70 -18.37 -8.29
C LYS A 32 19.17 -18.44 -8.28
N ALA A 33 18.51 -18.18 -7.15
CA ALA A 33 17.06 -18.08 -7.06
C ALA A 33 16.52 -16.82 -7.75
N HIS A 34 17.20 -15.67 -7.61
CA HIS A 34 16.90 -14.46 -8.37
C HIS A 34 17.13 -14.63 -9.88
N GLU A 35 18.13 -15.45 -10.27
CA GLU A 35 18.44 -15.73 -11.68
C GLU A 35 17.52 -16.81 -12.29
N MET A 36 17.12 -17.84 -11.53
CA MET A 36 16.32 -18.97 -12.03
C MET A 36 14.81 -18.77 -11.94
N TYR A 37 14.32 -18.02 -10.96
CA TYR A 37 12.88 -17.93 -10.69
C TYR A 37 12.39 -16.48 -10.64
N PRO A 38 11.67 -16.05 -11.69
CA PRO A 38 10.57 -15.07 -11.64
C PRO A 38 9.45 -15.41 -10.63
N LEU A 39 9.79 -15.93 -9.45
CA LEU A 39 8.92 -16.13 -8.29
C LEU A 39 8.29 -14.83 -7.80
N ALA A 40 8.88 -13.68 -8.14
CA ALA A 40 8.25 -12.38 -7.97
C ALA A 40 6.95 -12.25 -8.77
N LEU A 41 6.88 -12.80 -10.00
CA LEU A 41 5.68 -12.77 -10.86
C LEU A 41 4.59 -13.74 -10.36
N LEU A 42 4.96 -14.97 -9.98
CA LEU A 42 4.01 -15.93 -9.37
C LEU A 42 3.56 -15.50 -7.97
N ALA A 43 4.42 -14.85 -7.18
CA ALA A 43 4.03 -14.24 -5.91
C ALA A 43 3.13 -13.02 -6.13
N LEU A 44 3.37 -12.20 -7.17
CA LEU A 44 2.46 -11.13 -7.58
C LEU A 44 1.11 -11.67 -8.06
N GLU A 45 1.10 -12.74 -8.85
CA GLU A 45 -0.12 -13.39 -9.33
C GLU A 45 -0.88 -14.08 -8.20
N SER A 46 -0.17 -14.70 -7.25
CA SER A 46 -0.74 -15.26 -6.03
C SER A 46 -1.23 -14.19 -5.06
N LEU A 47 -0.54 -13.04 -4.96
CA LEU A 47 -1.02 -11.87 -4.22
C LEU A 47 -2.30 -11.32 -4.88
N ARG A 48 -2.29 -11.09 -6.21
CA ARG A 48 -3.43 -10.64 -7.02
C ARG A 48 -4.64 -11.57 -6.93
N ARG A 49 -4.44 -12.90 -6.88
CA ARG A 49 -5.51 -13.89 -6.70
C ARG A 49 -6.02 -14.01 -5.25
N ASN A 50 -5.26 -13.54 -4.27
CA ASN A 50 -5.58 -13.65 -2.84
C ASN A 50 -5.66 -12.29 -2.14
N TYR A 51 -5.81 -11.17 -2.86
CA TYR A 51 -5.91 -9.83 -2.27
C TYR A 51 -7.16 -9.79 -1.37
N PRO A 52 -7.03 -9.96 -0.04
CA PRO A 52 -8.16 -10.28 0.82
C PRO A 52 -8.88 -9.02 1.31
N PHE A 53 -8.52 -7.87 0.74
CA PHE A 53 -8.99 -6.58 1.18
C PHE A 53 -10.13 -6.11 0.30
N GLU A 54 -11.16 -6.93 0.20
CA GLU A 54 -12.41 -6.53 -0.44
C GLU A 54 -13.28 -5.78 0.56
N PHE A 55 -13.90 -4.69 0.11
CA PHE A 55 -14.95 -4.02 0.85
C PHE A 55 -16.01 -3.46 -0.11
N MET A 56 -17.26 -3.89 0.10
CA MET A 56 -18.42 -3.51 -0.72
C MET A 56 -18.22 -3.71 -2.24
N GLY A 57 -17.47 -4.75 -2.63
CA GLY A 57 -17.19 -5.08 -4.03
C GLY A 57 -16.03 -4.31 -4.67
N CYS A 58 -15.28 -3.52 -3.90
CA CYS A 58 -14.01 -2.91 -4.34
C CYS A 58 -12.83 -3.64 -3.68
N LEU A 59 -11.76 -3.86 -4.43
CA LEU A 59 -10.49 -4.38 -3.92
C LEU A 59 -9.57 -3.22 -3.54
N PHE A 60 -8.76 -3.38 -2.49
CA PHE A 60 -7.82 -2.37 -2.00
C PHE A 60 -6.40 -2.90 -1.94
N ASP A 61 -5.41 -2.01 -2.12
CA ASP A 61 -3.99 -2.38 -2.17
C ASP A 61 -3.40 -2.73 -0.78
N SER A 62 -4.12 -2.40 0.30
CA SER A 62 -3.77 -2.79 1.67
C SER A 62 -4.98 -2.90 2.62
N ASP A 63 -4.85 -3.67 3.71
CA ASP A 63 -5.88 -3.73 4.77
C ASP A 63 -6.13 -2.36 5.38
N SER A 64 -5.08 -1.55 5.51
CA SER A 64 -5.15 -0.21 6.06
C SER A 64 -5.97 0.74 5.19
N GLU A 65 -5.84 0.64 3.87
CA GLU A 65 -6.61 1.44 2.91
C GLU A 65 -8.07 1.01 2.91
N ARG A 66 -8.34 -0.29 2.95
CA ARG A 66 -9.68 -0.85 3.14
C ARG A 66 -10.33 -0.31 4.42
N ARG A 67 -9.61 -0.32 5.55
CA ARG A 67 -10.08 0.25 6.83
C ARG A 67 -10.33 1.75 6.73
N LEU A 68 -9.49 2.50 6.02
CA LEU A 68 -9.72 3.92 5.77
C LEU A 68 -11.02 4.13 4.99
N CYS A 69 -11.28 3.32 3.97
CA CYS A 69 -12.55 3.33 3.24
C CYS A 69 -13.74 3.09 4.18
N GLU A 70 -13.66 2.09 5.08
CA GLU A 70 -14.71 1.87 6.10
C GLU A 70 -14.96 3.11 6.96
N ILE A 71 -13.89 3.81 7.37
CA ILE A 71 -13.99 5.03 8.17
C ILE A 71 -14.69 6.14 7.39
N PHE A 72 -14.40 6.31 6.10
CA PHE A 72 -15.10 7.31 5.26
C PHE A 72 -16.59 7.01 5.14
N ILE A 73 -16.98 5.74 4.96
CA ILE A 73 -18.39 5.34 4.95
C ILE A 73 -19.06 5.64 6.29
N ARG A 74 -18.47 5.17 7.40
CA ARG A 74 -19.03 5.40 8.75
C ARG A 74 -19.12 6.88 9.11
N SER A 75 -18.19 7.68 8.60
CA SER A 75 -18.14 9.13 8.82
C SER A 75 -19.08 9.92 7.91
N LYS A 76 -19.85 9.25 7.04
CA LYS A 76 -20.75 9.84 6.03
C LYS A 76 -20.01 10.73 5.01
N LEU A 77 -18.72 10.49 4.81
CA LEU A 77 -17.91 11.15 3.79
C LEU A 77 -18.05 10.46 2.43
N MET A 78 -18.45 9.20 2.43
CA MET A 78 -18.72 8.42 1.23
C MET A 78 -19.95 7.55 1.50
N GLU A 79 -20.81 7.34 0.50
CA GLU A 79 -21.98 6.47 0.63
C GLU A 79 -21.65 5.01 0.29
N LYS A 80 -20.87 4.82 -0.78
CA LYS A 80 -20.38 3.52 -1.25
C LYS A 80 -19.08 3.69 -2.03
N PRO A 81 -18.08 2.79 -1.89
CA PRO A 81 -16.92 2.80 -2.77
C PRO A 81 -17.29 2.30 -4.17
N ILE A 82 -16.77 2.99 -5.18
CA ILE A 82 -16.93 2.72 -6.60
C ILE A 82 -15.56 2.93 -7.25
N GLU A 83 -14.95 1.82 -7.67
CA GLU A 83 -13.63 1.82 -8.28
C GLU A 83 -13.56 2.71 -9.53
N GLY A 84 -12.49 3.49 -9.65
CA GLY A 84 -12.30 4.47 -10.72
C GLY A 84 -13.13 5.75 -10.57
N LYS A 85 -14.04 5.83 -9.59
CA LYS A 85 -14.87 7.03 -9.34
C LYS A 85 -14.54 7.73 -8.03
N ASN A 86 -14.53 7.01 -6.90
CA ASN A 86 -14.24 7.58 -5.59
C ASN A 86 -13.25 6.77 -4.75
N VAL A 87 -12.88 5.58 -5.23
CA VAL A 87 -11.71 4.81 -4.81
C VAL A 87 -10.87 4.48 -6.04
N HIS A 88 -9.54 4.42 -5.90
CA HIS A 88 -8.58 4.23 -6.99
C HIS A 88 -8.89 5.11 -8.23
N PHE A 89 -9.18 6.39 -7.98
CA PHE A 89 -9.57 7.35 -9.01
C PHE A 89 -8.44 7.52 -10.03
N ARG A 90 -8.74 7.36 -11.33
CA ARG A 90 -7.71 7.37 -12.37
C ARG A 90 -7.58 8.72 -13.05
N ILE A 91 -6.34 9.18 -13.16
CA ILE A 91 -5.93 10.36 -13.92
C ILE A 91 -4.81 9.94 -14.86
N ASN A 92 -5.16 9.71 -16.13
CA ASN A 92 -4.28 9.11 -17.12
C ASN A 92 -3.71 7.77 -16.63
N LYS A 93 -2.38 7.69 -16.48
CA LYS A 93 -1.64 6.53 -15.98
C LYS A 93 -1.48 6.51 -14.45
N ASN A 94 -1.91 7.56 -13.76
CA ASN A 94 -1.81 7.67 -12.30
C ASN A 94 -3.15 7.28 -11.66
N HIS A 95 -3.11 6.74 -10.45
CA HIS A 95 -4.29 6.58 -9.60
C HIS A 95 -4.12 7.41 -8.32
N VAL A 96 -5.22 7.95 -7.80
CA VAL A 96 -5.36 8.57 -6.47
C VAL A 96 -6.24 7.65 -5.64
N ASP A 97 -5.89 7.39 -4.40
CA ASP A 97 -6.59 6.37 -3.59
C ASP A 97 -8.07 6.69 -3.38
N PHE A 98 -8.42 7.95 -3.09
CA PHE A 98 -9.80 8.36 -2.87
C PHE A 98 -10.15 9.71 -3.49
N PHE A 99 -11.40 9.82 -3.96
CA PHE A 99 -12.02 11.09 -4.36
C PHE A 99 -13.35 11.26 -3.62
N ILE A 100 -13.30 12.03 -2.53
CA ILE A 100 -14.38 12.17 -1.56
C ILE A 100 -15.37 13.25 -2.03
N GLN A 101 -16.66 12.89 -2.05
CA GLN A 101 -17.79 13.75 -2.43
C GLN A 101 -17.61 14.56 -3.73
N ASN A 102 -16.83 14.03 -4.68
CA ASN A 102 -16.45 14.71 -5.91
C ASN A 102 -15.84 16.11 -5.68
N SER A 103 -15.17 16.33 -4.56
CA SER A 103 -14.61 17.64 -4.20
C SER A 103 -13.22 17.59 -3.58
N ILE A 104 -12.83 16.48 -2.94
CA ILE A 104 -11.56 16.38 -2.21
C ILE A 104 -10.83 15.10 -2.59
N PHE A 105 -9.56 15.23 -2.98
CA PHE A 105 -8.66 14.10 -3.19
C PHE A 105 -7.97 13.70 -1.90
N VAL A 106 -7.89 12.39 -1.65
CA VAL A 106 -7.14 11.84 -0.51
C VAL A 106 -6.20 10.74 -0.99
N GLU A 107 -4.95 10.85 -0.56
CA GLU A 107 -3.88 9.86 -0.73
C GLU A 107 -3.56 9.27 0.64
N PHE A 108 -3.35 7.97 0.70
CA PHE A 108 -3.15 7.22 1.94
C PHE A 108 -1.95 6.29 1.82
N HIS A 109 -1.12 6.25 2.87
CA HIS A 109 0.10 5.45 2.87
C HIS A 109 1.00 5.75 1.64
N PRO A 110 1.39 7.02 1.43
CA PRO A 110 2.34 7.33 0.37
C PRO A 110 3.59 6.45 0.54
N PRO A 111 4.21 5.96 -0.56
CA PRO A 111 5.39 5.13 -0.53
C PRO A 111 6.61 5.94 -0.08
N ILE A 112 6.66 6.31 1.21
CA ILE A 112 7.77 7.03 1.82
C ILE A 112 8.89 6.01 2.03
N ASN A 113 9.73 5.84 1.02
CA ASN A 113 10.95 5.06 1.18
C ASN A 113 11.88 5.78 2.16
N TYR A 114 11.98 5.30 3.40
CA TYR A 114 13.05 5.67 4.34
C TYR A 114 14.45 5.16 3.88
N GLY A 115 14.60 4.67 2.65
CA GLY A 115 15.90 4.38 2.04
C GLY A 115 15.88 3.58 0.74
N ARG A 116 16.18 4.26 -0.37
CA ARG A 116 17.09 3.89 -1.49
C ARG A 116 17.40 5.15 -2.33
N SER A 117 16.46 6.09 -2.31
CA SER A 117 16.65 7.50 -2.65
C SER A 117 16.43 8.31 -1.36
N LYS A 118 17.50 8.80 -0.71
CA LYS A 118 17.37 9.77 0.39
C LYS A 118 16.71 11.03 -0.18
N GLY A 119 15.43 11.29 0.09
CA GLY A 119 14.81 12.55 -0.34
C GLY A 119 13.29 12.59 -0.41
N GLU A 120 12.61 11.45 -0.51
CA GLU A 120 11.14 11.44 -0.53
C GLU A 120 10.58 11.72 0.87
N THR A 121 9.95 12.88 0.99
CA THR A 121 9.20 13.32 2.18
C THR A 121 7.70 13.32 1.86
N VAL A 122 6.86 13.34 2.89
CA VAL A 122 5.41 13.58 2.71
C VAL A 122 5.16 14.84 1.87
N LYS A 123 5.99 15.88 2.08
CA LYS A 123 5.90 17.14 1.33
C LYS A 123 6.21 16.96 -0.15
N SER A 124 7.30 16.27 -0.50
CA SER A 124 7.64 16.06 -1.92
C SER A 124 6.61 15.18 -2.62
N TYR A 125 6.08 14.17 -1.93
CA TYR A 125 4.96 13.36 -2.45
C TYR A 125 3.74 14.24 -2.71
N TYR A 126 3.33 15.04 -1.71
CA TYR A 126 2.24 15.99 -1.87
C TYR A 126 2.42 16.91 -3.08
N GLU A 127 3.60 17.52 -3.24
CA GLU A 127 3.90 18.43 -4.35
C GLU A 127 3.89 17.74 -5.72
N GLU A 128 4.30 16.47 -5.79
CA GLU A 128 4.17 15.67 -7.01
C GLU A 128 2.71 15.38 -7.34
N ARG A 129 1.94 14.88 -6.37
CA ARG A 129 0.51 14.58 -6.55
C ARG A 129 -0.28 15.83 -6.90
N ARG A 130 0.05 16.97 -6.27
CA ARG A 130 -0.57 18.26 -6.56
C ARG A 130 -0.33 18.68 -8.00
N ARG A 131 0.90 18.59 -8.50
CA ARG A 131 1.23 18.88 -9.91
C ARG A 131 0.47 17.99 -10.90
N ILE A 132 0.27 16.71 -10.56
CA ILE A 132 -0.52 15.78 -11.38
C ILE A 132 -1.98 16.24 -11.46
N LEU A 133 -2.58 16.57 -10.32
CA LEU A 133 -3.97 17.04 -10.27
C LEU A 133 -4.15 18.36 -11.01
N ASP A 134 -3.28 19.33 -10.76
CA ASP A 134 -3.33 20.65 -11.37
C ASP A 134 -3.18 20.55 -12.89
N GLY A 135 -2.24 19.74 -13.37
CA GLY A 135 -2.07 19.49 -14.81
C GLY A 135 -3.24 18.75 -15.49
N ASN A 136 -4.26 18.36 -14.73
CA ASN A 136 -5.48 17.69 -15.24
C ASN A 136 -6.77 18.43 -14.87
N GLY A 137 -6.70 19.73 -14.54
CA GLY A 137 -7.89 20.58 -14.35
C GLY A 137 -8.52 20.50 -12.95
N PHE A 138 -7.76 20.04 -11.96
CA PHE A 138 -8.21 19.92 -10.57
C PHE A 138 -7.55 20.94 -9.63
N GLU A 139 -7.14 22.10 -10.14
CA GLU A 139 -6.37 23.13 -9.42
C GLU A 139 -7.07 23.59 -8.14
N ASN A 140 -8.40 23.67 -8.16
CA ASN A 140 -9.21 24.14 -7.04
C ASN A 140 -9.68 23.03 -6.10
N TYR A 141 -9.32 21.77 -6.36
CA TYR A 141 -9.74 20.63 -5.55
C TYR A 141 -8.69 20.35 -4.46
N PRO A 142 -9.04 20.37 -3.17
CA PRO A 142 -8.09 20.06 -2.11
C PRO A 142 -7.48 18.67 -2.24
N LEU A 143 -6.20 18.55 -1.88
CA LEU A 143 -5.51 17.27 -1.71
C LEU A 143 -5.14 17.11 -0.23
N ILE A 144 -5.43 15.94 0.33
CA ILE A 144 -5.01 15.55 1.68
C ILE A 144 -4.17 14.28 1.57
N VAL A 145 -3.01 14.26 2.21
CA VAL A 145 -2.13 13.08 2.27
C VAL A 145 -2.11 12.59 3.71
N ILE A 146 -2.54 11.34 3.90
CA ILE A 146 -2.64 10.69 5.20
C ILE A 146 -1.53 9.64 5.29
N ASP A 147 -0.57 9.86 6.18
CA ASP A 147 0.60 8.99 6.30
C ASP A 147 0.29 7.68 7.04
N ARG A 148 -0.61 7.71 8.03
CA ARG A 148 -0.92 6.59 8.93
C ARG A 148 -2.34 6.66 9.46
N LEU A 149 -2.99 5.51 9.64
CA LEU A 149 -4.34 5.43 10.25
C LEU A 149 -4.46 6.06 11.64
N ARG A 150 -3.38 6.03 12.45
CA ARG A 150 -3.42 6.61 13.81
C ARG A 150 -3.68 8.13 13.82
N ASN A 151 -3.43 8.81 12.71
CA ASN A 151 -3.61 10.26 12.56
C ASN A 151 -4.92 10.61 11.85
N ILE A 152 -5.89 9.68 11.77
CA ILE A 152 -7.05 9.85 10.91
C ILE A 152 -8.06 10.88 11.43
N GLU A 153 -8.28 10.98 12.75
CA GLU A 153 -9.34 11.83 13.30
C GLU A 153 -9.19 13.32 12.95
N PRO A 154 -8.00 13.95 13.09
CA PRO A 154 -7.80 15.32 12.63
C PRO A 154 -8.07 15.50 11.13
N GLU A 155 -7.66 14.53 10.31
CA GLU A 155 -7.84 14.60 8.86
C GLU A 155 -9.31 14.45 8.46
N ILE A 156 -10.07 13.56 9.14
CA ILE A 156 -11.52 13.45 8.94
C ILE A 156 -12.22 14.75 9.30
N LYS A 157 -11.82 15.39 10.40
CA LYS A 157 -12.36 16.71 10.79
C LYS A 157 -12.08 17.74 9.70
N LYS A 158 -10.84 17.82 9.23
CA LYS A 158 -10.42 18.73 8.15
C LYS A 158 -11.19 18.49 6.85
N ILE A 159 -11.41 17.23 6.45
CA ILE A 159 -12.22 16.89 5.27
C ILE A 159 -13.65 17.40 5.44
N LYS A 160 -14.26 17.20 6.61
CA LYS A 160 -15.62 17.69 6.88
C LYS A 160 -15.72 19.21 6.84
N GLU A 161 -14.73 19.90 7.38
CA GLU A 161 -14.65 21.36 7.32
C GLU A 161 -14.59 21.82 5.86
N LEU A 162 -13.68 21.27 5.04
CA LEU A 162 -13.56 21.61 3.62
C LEU A 162 -14.84 21.34 2.80
N ILE A 163 -15.61 20.31 3.15
CA ILE A 163 -16.91 20.05 2.52
C ILE A 163 -17.94 21.10 2.94
N SER A 164 -17.94 21.51 4.21
CA SER A 164 -18.94 22.43 4.75
C SER A 164 -18.80 23.86 4.23
N PHE A 165 -17.63 24.21 3.68
CA PHE A 165 -17.35 25.54 3.11
C PHE A 165 -17.55 25.63 1.60
N ASN A 166 -17.85 24.52 0.92
CA ASN A 166 -18.12 24.45 -0.52
C ASN A 166 -19.62 24.24 -0.77
#